data_AF-A0A920RNY1-F1
#
_entry.id   AF-A0A920RNY1-F1
#
_cell.length_a   1.000
_cell.length_b   1.000
_cell.length_c   1.000
_cell.angle_alpha   90.00
_cell.angle_beta   90.00
_cell.angle_gamma   90.00
#
_symmetry.space_group_name_H-M   'P 1'
#
loop_
_entity.id
_entity.type
_entity.pdbx_description
1 polymer ?
#
loop_
_entity_poly.entity_id
_entity_poly.type
_entity_poly.pdbx_seq_one_letter_code
_entity_poly.pdbx_strand_id
1 'polypeptide(L)'
;MNAPPPEISDAWDIPDGVTYLNHGSFGPAPRPVRESQQRWTAELQRQPMEFFVRRLEGLLDETCAALGRLVGADPRDLVWSTTPRRE
;
A
#
# COMPACT_ATOMS: atom_id res chain seq x y z
N MET A 1 27.75 -21.66 3.16
CA MET A 1 26.64 -21.78 4.11
C MET A 1 25.47 -21.02 3.51
N ASN A 2 24.34 -21.68 3.24
CA ASN A 2 23.14 -20.99 2.79
C ASN A 2 22.55 -20.25 3.99
N ALA A 3 22.26 -18.95 3.81
CA ALA A 3 21.51 -18.20 4.80
C ALA A 3 20.12 -18.85 4.99
N PRO A 4 19.53 -18.80 6.21
CA PRO A 4 18.16 -19.20 6.39
C PRO A 4 17.24 -18.40 5.46
N PRO A 5 16.07 -18.96 5.09
CA PRO A 5 15.08 -18.20 4.33
C PRO A 5 14.69 -16.94 5.11
N PRO A 6 14.36 -15.84 4.42
CA PRO A 6 13.94 -14.61 5.08
C PRO A 6 12.65 -14.85 5.86
N GLU A 7 12.62 -14.34 7.09
CA GLU A 7 11.44 -14.34 7.94
C GLU A 7 10.48 -13.23 7.51
N ILE A 8 9.20 -13.36 7.86
CA ILE A 8 8.21 -12.33 7.53
C ILE A 8 8.60 -10.97 8.13
N SER A 9 9.19 -10.95 9.33
CA SER A 9 9.70 -9.74 10.00
C SER A 9 10.74 -8.98 9.18
N ASP A 10 11.47 -9.68 8.31
CA ASP A 10 12.51 -9.08 7.46
C ASP A 10 11.90 -8.15 6.39
N ALA A 11 10.57 -8.09 6.26
CA ALA A 11 9.90 -7.09 5.45
C ALA A 11 9.82 -5.71 6.14
N TRP A 12 10.11 -5.59 7.43
CA TRP A 12 10.07 -4.31 8.16
C TRP A 12 11.46 -3.88 8.60
N ASP A 13 11.74 -2.58 8.48
CA ASP A 13 12.99 -2.00 8.96
C ASP A 13 12.75 -1.49 10.39
N ILE A 14 12.65 -2.41 11.35
CA ILE A 14 12.46 -2.09 12.78
C ILE A 14 13.83 -1.82 13.40
N PRO A 15 14.03 -0.71 14.13
CA PRO A 15 15.30 -0.43 14.79
C PRO A 15 15.68 -1.50 15.80
N ASP A 16 16.98 -1.79 15.91
CA ASP A 16 17.49 -2.73 16.90
C ASP A 16 17.07 -2.34 18.34
N GLY A 17 16.66 -3.34 19.12
CA GLY A 17 16.17 -3.14 20.49
C GLY A 17 14.74 -2.63 20.60
N VAL A 18 14.04 -2.39 19.49
CA VAL A 18 12.62 -2.00 19.48
C VAL A 18 11.74 -3.23 19.23
N THR A 19 10.73 -3.44 20.08
CA THR A 19 9.68 -4.45 19.87
C THR A 19 8.31 -3.76 19.73
N TYR A 20 7.71 -3.84 18.54
CA TYR A 20 6.38 -3.29 18.30
C TYR A 20 5.29 -4.22 18.82
N LEU A 21 4.72 -3.91 19.99
CA LEU A 21 3.60 -4.66 20.58
C LEU A 21 2.23 -4.18 20.09
N ASN A 22 2.15 -2.96 19.52
CA ASN A 22 0.92 -2.38 18.99
C ASN A 22 1.11 -1.91 17.54
N HIS A 23 1.21 -2.86 16.62
CA HIS A 23 1.34 -2.56 15.18
C HIS A 23 0.05 -1.95 14.59
N GLY A 24 -1.11 -2.22 15.18
CA GLY A 24 -2.41 -1.78 14.65
C GLY A 24 -2.70 -0.27 14.77
N SER A 25 -1.86 0.49 15.48
CA SER A 25 -2.02 1.94 15.62
C SER A 25 -1.34 2.69 14.46
N PHE A 26 0.00 2.68 14.44
CA PHE A 26 0.83 3.40 13.45
C PHE A 26 1.97 2.52 12.94
N GLY A 27 1.76 1.19 12.91
CA GLY A 27 2.78 0.25 12.48
C GLY A 27 3.36 0.64 11.12
N PRO A 28 4.70 0.57 10.94
CA PRO A 28 5.30 0.89 9.66
C PRO A 28 4.79 -0.07 8.58
N ALA A 29 4.53 0.43 7.38
CA ALA A 29 4.21 -0.44 6.25
C ALA A 29 5.42 -1.32 5.89
N PRO A 30 5.23 -2.58 5.45
CA PRO A 30 6.34 -3.43 5.02
C PRO A 30 7.03 -2.88 3.76
N ARG A 31 8.29 -3.28 3.53
CA ARG A 31 9.17 -2.80 2.46
C ARG A 31 8.53 -2.85 1.07
N PRO A 32 7.85 -3.94 0.65
CA PRO A 32 7.21 -3.98 -0.67
C PRO A 32 6.14 -2.89 -0.87
N VAL A 33 5.43 -2.50 0.20
CA VAL A 33 4.42 -1.43 0.16
C VAL A 33 5.10 -0.07 0.04
N ARG A 34 6.17 0.18 0.84
CA ARG A 34 6.95 1.44 0.76
C ARG A 34 7.58 1.63 -0.61
N GLU A 35 8.18 0.59 -1.18
CA GLU A 35 8.75 0.62 -2.53
C GLU A 35 7.68 0.92 -3.59
N SER A 36 6.49 0.32 -3.47
CA SER A 36 5.37 0.60 -4.37
C SER A 36 4.92 2.06 -4.29
N GLN A 37 4.83 2.62 -3.08
CA GLN A 37 4.51 4.04 -2.87
C GLN A 37 5.56 4.95 -3.53
N GLN A 38 6.85 4.66 -3.38
CA GLN A 38 7.94 5.42 -4.00
C GLN A 38 7.85 5.37 -5.53
N ARG A 39 7.58 4.19 -6.11
CA ARG A 39 7.40 4.03 -7.56
C ARG A 39 6.24 4.88 -8.08
N TRP A 40 5.07 4.82 -7.44
CA TRP A 40 3.92 5.63 -7.83
C TRP A 40 4.17 7.13 -7.70
N THR A 41 4.86 7.54 -6.64
CA THR A 41 5.25 8.94 -6.43
C THR A 41 6.15 9.43 -7.56
N ALA A 42 7.19 8.65 -7.90
CA ALA A 42 8.10 8.99 -8.99
C ALA A 42 7.39 9.06 -10.35
N GLU A 43 6.45 8.15 -10.60
CA GLU A 43 5.69 8.11 -11.83
C GLU A 43 4.75 9.32 -11.98
N LEU A 44 4.05 9.69 -10.90
CA LEU A 44 3.24 10.91 -10.85
C LEU A 44 4.11 12.15 -11.09
N GLN A 45 5.25 12.25 -10.38
CA GLN A 45 6.16 13.40 -10.51
C GLN A 45 6.76 13.54 -11.91
N ARG A 46 6.95 12.44 -12.63
CA ARG A 46 7.50 12.44 -14.00
C ARG A 46 6.58 13.14 -14.99
N GLN A 47 5.26 12.97 -14.88
CA GLN A 47 4.30 13.59 -15.79
C GLN A 47 2.90 13.72 -15.14
N PRO A 48 2.68 14.72 -14.28
CA PRO A 48 1.46 14.81 -13.47
C PRO A 48 0.17 14.88 -14.28
N MET A 49 0.16 15.62 -15.39
CA MET A 49 -1.03 15.74 -16.24
C MET A 49 -1.42 14.42 -16.89
N GLU A 50 -0.45 13.64 -17.36
CA GLU A 50 -0.72 12.30 -17.92
C GLU A 50 -1.26 11.37 -16.83
N PHE A 51 -0.65 11.40 -15.65
CA PHE A 51 -1.06 10.57 -14.53
C PHE A 51 -2.49 10.88 -14.09
N PHE A 52 -2.77 12.15 -13.74
CA PHE A 52 -4.05 12.55 -13.18
C PHE A 52 -5.19 12.52 -14.19
N VAL A 53 -4.95 13.00 -15.43
CA VAL A 53 -6.04 13.17 -16.40
C VAL A 53 -6.33 11.89 -17.17
N ARG A 54 -5.33 11.03 -17.40
CA ARG A 54 -5.50 9.88 -18.30
C ARG A 54 -5.44 8.52 -17.64
N ARG A 55 -4.80 8.41 -16.48
CA ARG A 55 -4.46 7.10 -15.90
C ARG A 55 -5.11 6.84 -14.56
N LEU A 56 -5.28 7.88 -13.74
CA LEU A 56 -5.75 7.73 -12.37
C LEU A 56 -7.06 6.92 -12.28
N GLU A 57 -8.06 7.24 -13.09
CA GLU A 57 -9.36 6.55 -13.04
C GLU A 57 -9.21 5.04 -13.29
N GLY A 58 -8.53 4.65 -14.38
CA GLY A 58 -8.29 3.23 -14.68
C GLY A 58 -7.45 2.52 -13.60
N LEU A 59 -6.46 3.21 -13.01
CA LEU A 59 -5.67 2.66 -11.91
C LEU A 59 -6.53 2.44 -10.64
N LEU A 60 -7.47 3.33 -10.36
CA LEU A 60 -8.41 3.18 -9.24
C LEU A 60 -9.37 2.01 -9.49
N ASP A 61 -9.88 1.85 -10.72
CA ASP A 61 -10.73 0.72 -11.11
C ASP A 61 -10.00 -0.62 -10.92
N GLU A 62 -8.74 -0.71 -11.38
CA GLU A 62 -7.89 -1.89 -11.16
C GLU A 62 -7.69 -2.18 -9.67
N THR A 63 -7.48 -1.14 -8.88
CA THR A 63 -7.30 -1.27 -7.43
C THR A 63 -8.57 -1.75 -6.74
N CYS A 64 -9.74 -1.19 -7.08
CA CYS A 64 -11.03 -1.67 -6.58
C CYS A 64 -11.32 -3.11 -7.00
N ALA A 65 -10.97 -3.51 -8.24
CA ALA A 65 -11.10 -4.89 -8.69
C ALA A 65 -10.24 -5.86 -7.88
N ALA A 66 -9.00 -5.47 -7.57
CA ALA A 66 -8.10 -6.26 -6.74
C ALA A 66 -8.58 -6.34 -5.28
N LEU A 67 -9.00 -5.22 -4.70
CA LEU A 67 -9.48 -5.16 -3.33
C LEU A 67 -10.81 -5.93 -3.16
N GLY A 68 -11.75 -5.80 -4.10
CA GLY A 68 -13.01 -6.53 -4.09
C GLY A 68 -12.81 -8.04 -4.04
N ARG A 69 -11.84 -8.57 -4.79
CA ARG A 69 -11.45 -10.00 -4.69
C ARG A 69 -10.89 -10.37 -3.32
N LEU A 70 -10.11 -9.49 -2.71
CA LEU A 70 -9.50 -9.73 -1.39
C LEU A 70 -10.56 -9.74 -0.27
N VAL A 71 -11.51 -8.80 -0.29
CA VAL A 71 -12.50 -8.64 0.79
C VAL A 71 -13.86 -9.30 0.49
N GLY A 72 -14.03 -9.86 -0.71
CA GLY A 72 -15.29 -10.51 -1.13
C GLY A 72 -16.42 -9.53 -1.44
N ALA A 73 -16.10 -8.35 -1.99
CA ALA A 73 -17.06 -7.31 -2.35
C ALA A 73 -17.09 -7.05 -3.87
N ASP A 74 -18.21 -6.56 -4.39
CA ASP A 74 -18.27 -6.03 -5.76
C ASP A 74 -17.37 -4.78 -5.83
N PRO A 75 -16.47 -4.66 -6.82
CA PRO A 75 -15.62 -3.49 -6.96
C PRO A 75 -16.38 -2.16 -7.04
N ARG A 76 -17.63 -2.18 -7.50
CA ARG A 76 -18.51 -1.01 -7.60
C ARG A 76 -19.05 -0.54 -6.25
N ASP A 77 -18.96 -1.38 -5.22
CA ASP A 77 -19.33 -1.05 -3.84
C ASP A 77 -18.15 -0.47 -3.04
N LEU A 78 -16.99 -0.26 -3.67
CA LEU A 78 -15.77 0.24 -3.03
C LEU A 78 -15.49 1.69 -3.42
N VAL A 79 -15.12 2.51 -2.43
CA VAL A 79 -14.72 3.90 -2.62
C VAL A 79 -13.48 4.23 -1.81
N TRP A 80 -12.62 5.09 -2.36
CA TRP A 80 -11.45 5.63 -1.66
C TRP A 80 -11.82 6.89 -0.89
N SER A 81 -11.41 6.96 0.39
CA SER A 81 -11.55 8.13 1.26
C SER A 81 -10.22 8.38 1.96
N THR A 82 -9.89 9.65 2.19
CA THR A 82 -8.61 10.06 2.78
C THR A 82 -8.52 9.81 4.29
N THR A 83 -9.66 9.58 4.96
CA THR A 83 -9.74 9.20 6.38
C THR A 83 -11.11 8.60 6.70
N PRO A 84 -11.26 7.71 7.71
CA PRO A 84 -12.57 7.35 8.23
C PRO A 84 -13.23 8.60 8.82
N ARG A 85 -14.44 8.95 8.38
CA ARG A 85 -15.26 9.88 9.16
C ARG A 85 -15.57 9.18 10.48
N ARG A 86 -15.19 9.80 11.60
CA ARG A 86 -15.85 9.51 12.86
C ARG A 86 -17.15 10.30 12.84
N GLU A 87 -18.27 9.58 12.81
CA GLU A 87 -19.54 10.14 13.24
C GLU A 87 -19.51 10.44 14.74
#